data_AF-A0A1W9QCG4-F1
#
_entry.id   AF-A0A1W9QCG4-F1
#
_cell.length_a   1.000
_cell.length_b   1.000
_cell.length_c   1.000
_cell.angle_alpha   90.00
_cell.angle_beta   90.00
_cell.angle_gamma   90.00
#
_symmetry.space_group_name_H-M   'P 1'
#
loop_
_entity.id
_entity.type
_entity.pdbx_description
1 polymer ?
#
loop_
_entity_poly.entity_id
_entity_poly.type
_entity_poly.pdbx_seq_one_letter_code
_entity_poly.pdbx_strand_id
1 'polypeptide(L)'
;MALGALALSVACRSQPGPSGKDAQGDTPIPEQKPSVSGETSARAPGQSSPVSRKTPAEVWTSFASAWNAAADQGGSGSELGAFRAEDGLVALDNPGAFVRLRAFEGVEGLFALDGEYDLARLKKVRLRPELMRGDAPPPTCEGDPSVKGVFLVPVRRFELDLRFGALRQYELASEEEIARLRGVVDAARAKAHYAVYDLEQNVGFLFGFEGEKPVLLGVDAVIPCSA
;
A
#
# COMPACT_ATOMS: atom_id res chain seq x y z
N MET A 1 46.08 -12.70 2.00
CA MET A 1 46.08 -14.10 2.47
C MET A 1 44.88 -14.31 3.38
N ALA A 2 44.15 -15.40 3.14
CA ALA A 2 43.09 -16.07 3.94
C ALA A 2 41.89 -15.21 4.41
N LEU A 3 40.70 -15.30 3.78
CA LEU A 3 39.64 -16.34 3.89
C LEU A 3 38.97 -16.42 5.27
N GLY A 4 37.66 -16.22 5.29
CA GLY A 4 36.81 -16.46 6.46
C GLY A 4 35.33 -16.16 6.19
N ALA A 5 34.73 -16.84 5.22
CA ALA A 5 33.29 -16.87 5.01
C ALA A 5 32.62 -17.77 6.07
N LEU A 6 31.55 -17.31 6.70
CA LEU A 6 30.67 -18.13 7.53
C LEU A 6 29.24 -17.94 7.03
N ALA A 7 28.84 -18.85 6.15
CA ALA A 7 27.45 -19.09 5.78
C ALA A 7 26.84 -20.07 6.78
N LEU A 8 25.75 -19.69 7.46
CA LEU A 8 24.90 -20.62 8.18
C LEU A 8 23.66 -20.92 7.34
N SER A 9 23.68 -22.10 6.72
CA SER A 9 22.50 -22.76 6.18
C SER A 9 21.79 -23.53 7.29
N VAL A 10 20.48 -23.33 7.44
CA VAL A 10 19.61 -24.22 8.21
C VAL A 10 18.61 -24.83 7.25
N ALA A 11 18.80 -26.11 6.96
CA ALA A 11 17.82 -26.98 6.31
C ALA A 11 17.77 -28.30 7.09
N CYS A 12 16.59 -28.67 7.58
CA CYS A 12 16.10 -30.00 7.98
C CYS A 12 14.83 -29.77 8.84
N ARG A 13 13.76 -30.54 8.80
CA ARG A 13 13.41 -31.76 8.07
C ARG A 13 11.90 -31.96 8.30
N SER A 14 11.22 -32.43 7.27
CA SER A 14 9.88 -33.00 7.30
C SER A 14 9.88 -34.32 8.10
N GLN A 15 8.79 -34.60 8.83
CA GLN A 15 8.38 -35.97 9.16
C GLN A 15 6.85 -36.15 9.06
N PRO A 16 6.35 -37.36 8.71
CA PRO A 16 4.95 -37.62 8.35
C PRO A 16 4.16 -38.53 9.34
N GLY A 17 2.82 -38.49 9.24
CA GLY A 17 1.86 -39.54 9.63
C GLY A 17 1.41 -39.60 11.11
N PRO A 18 0.27 -40.27 11.45
CA PRO A 18 -0.31 -41.43 10.74
C PRO A 18 -1.84 -41.38 10.45
N SER A 19 -2.27 -42.42 9.72
CA SER A 19 -3.63 -42.79 9.30
C SER A 19 -4.54 -43.32 10.41
N GLY A 20 -5.86 -43.28 10.17
CA GLY A 20 -6.86 -44.14 10.81
C GLY A 20 -8.22 -44.03 10.10
N LYS A 21 -8.77 -45.18 9.66
CA LYS A 21 -9.99 -45.38 8.86
C LYS A 21 -11.17 -45.86 9.74
N ASP A 22 -12.32 -46.07 9.06
CA ASP A 22 -13.50 -46.90 9.39
C ASP A 22 -14.66 -46.15 10.08
N ALA A 23 -15.95 -46.32 9.76
CA ALA A 23 -16.73 -47.03 8.74
C ALA A 23 -18.15 -46.37 8.76
N GLN A 24 -18.77 -46.03 7.61
CA GLN A 24 -19.79 -46.78 6.85
C GLN A 24 -21.14 -47.04 7.55
N GLY A 25 -22.24 -46.62 6.87
CA GLY A 25 -23.62 -46.96 7.21
C GLY A 25 -24.67 -46.25 6.34
N ASP A 26 -24.90 -46.78 5.12
CA ASP A 26 -26.06 -46.50 4.24
C ASP A 26 -27.37 -46.96 4.92
N THR A 27 -28.59 -46.47 4.63
CA THR A 27 -29.49 -46.80 3.48
C THR A 27 -30.87 -46.03 3.61
N PRO A 28 -31.90 -46.09 2.71
CA PRO A 28 -32.29 -44.95 1.84
C PRO A 28 -33.82 -44.60 1.62
N ILE A 29 -34.13 -43.51 0.85
CA ILE A 29 -35.33 -43.07 0.01
C ILE A 29 -36.75 -42.89 0.66
N PRO A 30 -37.79 -42.18 0.09
CA PRO A 30 -37.91 -41.23 -1.05
C PRO A 30 -38.76 -39.93 -0.87
N GLU A 31 -38.65 -39.06 -1.90
CA GLU A 31 -39.54 -38.02 -2.45
C GLU A 31 -40.79 -37.51 -1.67
N GLN A 32 -40.91 -36.18 -1.55
CA GLN A 32 -42.12 -35.45 -1.99
C GLN A 32 -41.87 -33.93 -2.05
N LYS A 33 -42.05 -33.36 -3.24
CA LYS A 33 -42.29 -31.93 -3.45
C LYS A 33 -43.82 -31.72 -3.40
N PRO A 34 -44.30 -30.65 -2.76
CA PRO A 34 -45.05 -29.69 -3.57
C PRO A 34 -44.70 -28.24 -3.23
N SER A 35 -44.61 -27.45 -4.28
CA SER A 35 -44.73 -25.99 -4.24
C SER A 35 -46.12 -25.58 -3.72
N VAL A 36 -46.22 -24.44 -3.03
CA VAL A 36 -47.12 -23.31 -3.32
C VAL A 36 -47.06 -22.30 -2.15
N SER A 37 -46.47 -21.14 -2.48
CA SER A 37 -46.94 -19.78 -2.24
C SER A 37 -47.48 -19.37 -0.87
N GLY A 38 -46.84 -18.33 -0.29
CA GLY A 38 -47.52 -17.42 0.64
C GLY A 38 -46.64 -16.80 1.72
N GLU A 39 -45.45 -16.29 1.42
CA GLU A 39 -44.73 -15.46 2.41
C GLU A 39 -45.22 -14.01 2.35
N THR A 40 -46.22 -13.73 3.19
CA THR A 40 -46.49 -12.38 3.69
C THR A 40 -45.35 -11.99 4.62
N SER A 41 -44.22 -11.56 4.05
CA SER A 41 -43.08 -11.08 4.84
C SER A 41 -43.34 -9.65 5.31
N ALA A 42 -43.74 -9.54 6.57
CA ALA A 42 -43.86 -8.28 7.28
C ALA A 42 -42.49 -7.57 7.27
N ARG A 43 -42.44 -6.41 6.63
CA ARG A 43 -41.25 -5.55 6.56
C ARG A 43 -40.96 -4.97 7.93
N ALA A 44 -39.91 -5.47 8.59
CA ALA A 44 -39.36 -4.85 9.78
C ALA A 44 -38.73 -3.49 9.40
N PRO A 45 -39.02 -2.39 10.13
CA PRO A 45 -38.37 -1.11 9.90
C PRO A 45 -36.98 -1.14 10.54
N GLY A 46 -35.91 -0.98 9.75
CA GLY A 46 -34.57 -0.83 10.30
C GLY A 46 -33.40 -1.38 9.50
N GLN A 47 -33.56 -1.83 8.25
CA GLN A 47 -32.39 -2.09 7.42
C GLN A 47 -31.90 -0.78 6.81
N SER A 48 -31.01 -0.08 7.53
CA SER A 48 -30.03 0.78 6.89
C SER A 48 -29.23 -0.09 5.94
N SER A 49 -29.35 0.14 4.63
CA SER A 49 -28.51 -0.49 3.63
C SER A 49 -27.04 -0.36 4.05
N PRO A 50 -26.21 -1.43 3.99
CA PRO A 50 -24.79 -1.27 4.19
C PRO A 50 -24.29 -0.35 3.06
N VAL A 51 -23.80 0.84 3.41
CA VAL A 51 -23.11 1.71 2.46
C VAL A 51 -21.84 0.97 2.05
N SER A 52 -21.76 0.59 0.77
CA SER A 52 -20.68 -0.25 0.28
C SER A 52 -19.39 0.59 0.22
N ARG A 53 -18.40 0.28 1.07
CA ARG A 53 -17.06 0.88 0.96
C ARG A 53 -16.48 0.53 -0.41
N LYS A 54 -15.91 1.53 -1.10
CA LYS A 54 -15.20 1.33 -2.37
C LYS A 54 -14.11 0.27 -2.20
N THR A 55 -13.98 -0.59 -3.20
CA THR A 55 -12.90 -1.58 -3.28
C THR A 55 -11.54 -0.88 -3.51
N PRO A 56 -10.41 -1.50 -3.13
CA PRO A 56 -9.08 -0.93 -3.40
C PRO A 56 -8.85 -0.59 -4.87
N ALA A 57 -9.42 -1.37 -5.80
CA ALA A 57 -9.34 -1.12 -7.23
C ALA A 57 -10.08 0.16 -7.64
N GLU A 58 -11.33 0.34 -7.18
CA GLU A 58 -12.10 1.56 -7.47
C GLU A 58 -11.44 2.81 -6.89
N VAL A 59 -10.87 2.68 -5.69
CA VAL A 59 -10.11 3.77 -5.05
C VAL A 59 -8.86 4.09 -5.88
N TRP A 60 -8.07 3.08 -6.27
CA TRP A 60 -6.86 3.28 -7.07
C TRP A 60 -7.17 3.91 -8.43
N THR A 61 -8.15 3.40 -9.16
CA THR A 61 -8.53 3.97 -10.47
C THR A 61 -8.94 5.44 -10.34
N SER A 62 -9.71 5.78 -9.29
CA SER A 62 -10.11 7.16 -9.01
C SER A 62 -8.89 8.03 -8.66
N PHE A 63 -7.97 7.51 -7.84
CA PHE A 63 -6.73 8.19 -7.46
C PHE A 63 -5.83 8.47 -8.65
N ALA A 64 -5.53 7.45 -9.46
CA ALA A 64 -4.66 7.56 -10.62
C ALA A 64 -5.18 8.62 -11.61
N SER A 65 -6.51 8.66 -11.83
CA SER A 65 -7.13 9.69 -12.67
C SER A 65 -6.96 11.09 -12.08
N ALA A 66 -7.19 11.27 -10.78
CA ALA A 66 -7.04 12.57 -10.12
C ALA A 66 -5.59 13.05 -10.11
N TRP A 67 -4.65 12.13 -9.84
CA TRP A 67 -3.21 12.40 -9.88
C TRP A 67 -2.74 12.85 -11.25
N ASN A 68 -3.14 12.13 -12.30
CA ASN A 68 -2.77 12.48 -13.68
C ASN A 68 -3.34 13.85 -14.08
N ALA A 69 -4.59 14.13 -13.69
CA ALA A 69 -5.21 15.44 -13.94
C ALA A 69 -4.48 16.58 -13.21
N ALA A 70 -4.03 16.37 -11.96
CA ALA A 70 -3.19 17.33 -11.25
C ALA A 70 -1.87 17.54 -12.00
N ALA A 71 -1.24 16.45 -12.44
CA ALA A 71 0.03 16.49 -13.15
C ALA A 71 -0.05 17.14 -14.54
N ASP A 72 -1.21 17.12 -15.22
CA ASP A 72 -1.45 17.84 -16.48
C ASP A 72 -1.61 19.36 -16.29
N GLN A 73 -2.09 19.78 -15.12
CA GLN A 73 -2.34 21.19 -14.77
C GLN A 73 -1.12 21.88 -14.12
N GLY A 74 0.04 21.21 -14.08
CA GLY A 74 1.22 21.70 -13.34
C GLY A 74 1.00 21.72 -11.82
N GLY A 75 0.21 20.75 -11.35
CA GLY A 75 -0.77 20.85 -10.26
C GLY A 75 -0.34 21.38 -8.91
N SER A 76 -1.36 21.89 -8.23
CA SER A 76 -1.34 22.31 -6.82
C SER A 76 -1.59 21.16 -5.85
N GLY A 77 -2.12 20.03 -6.31
CA GLY A 77 -2.55 18.90 -5.48
C GLY A 77 -3.98 19.04 -4.95
N SER A 78 -4.63 20.19 -5.15
CA SER A 78 -6.01 20.43 -4.72
C SER A 78 -7.03 19.53 -5.43
N GLU A 79 -6.68 19.04 -6.62
CA GLU A 79 -7.48 18.17 -7.47
C GLU A 79 -7.62 16.75 -6.91
N LEU A 80 -6.78 16.39 -5.92
CA LEU A 80 -6.79 15.09 -5.26
C LEU A 80 -7.95 14.94 -4.24
N GLY A 81 -8.63 16.02 -3.86
CA GLY A 81 -9.90 15.97 -3.12
C GLY A 81 -9.86 15.11 -1.85
N ALA A 82 -10.56 13.97 -1.84
CA ALA A 82 -10.58 13.04 -0.70
C ALA A 82 -9.23 12.34 -0.46
N PHE A 83 -8.38 12.23 -1.48
CA PHE A 83 -6.99 11.77 -1.37
C PHE A 83 -6.05 12.82 -0.79
N ARG A 84 -6.61 13.89 -0.21
CA ARG A 84 -5.85 14.77 0.64
C ARG A 84 -5.06 13.91 1.62
N ALA A 85 -3.77 14.16 1.60
CA ALA A 85 -2.88 13.86 2.68
C ALA A 85 -3.56 14.27 3.99
N GLU A 86 -3.67 13.33 4.92
CA GLU A 86 -3.88 13.74 6.29
C GLU A 86 -2.69 14.62 6.74
N ASP A 87 -2.91 15.50 7.73
CA ASP A 87 -1.81 16.21 8.39
C ASP A 87 -0.72 15.18 8.76
N GLY A 88 0.42 15.25 8.07
CA GLY A 88 1.48 14.24 8.20
C GLY A 88 1.53 13.17 7.11
N LEU A 89 1.29 13.51 5.84
CA LEU A 89 1.68 12.66 4.71
C LEU A 89 3.16 12.31 4.79
N VAL A 90 3.47 11.02 4.84
CA VAL A 90 4.84 10.53 4.89
C VAL A 90 5.38 10.32 3.47
N ALA A 91 6.53 10.89 3.14
CA ALA A 91 7.23 10.56 1.91
C ALA A 91 8.56 9.84 2.21
N LEU A 92 8.76 8.72 1.52
CA LEU A 92 10.04 8.04 1.42
C LEU A 92 10.68 8.46 0.10
N ASP A 93 11.79 9.18 0.21
CA ASP A 93 12.63 9.55 -0.92
C ASP A 93 13.80 8.58 -1.01
N ASN A 94 13.75 7.66 -1.97
CA ASN A 94 14.68 6.54 -2.07
C ASN A 94 15.55 6.64 -3.33
N PRO A 95 16.66 7.40 -3.30
CA PRO A 95 17.65 7.48 -4.38
C PRO A 95 18.57 6.23 -4.49
N GLY A 96 18.27 5.15 -3.78
CA GLY A 96 19.05 3.90 -3.80
C GLY A 96 20.28 3.87 -2.89
N ALA A 97 20.89 5.01 -2.56
CA ALA A 97 22.00 5.08 -1.62
C ALA A 97 21.56 5.18 -0.15
N PHE A 98 20.56 6.02 0.12
CA PHE A 98 19.96 6.19 1.45
C PHE A 98 18.54 6.73 1.32
N VAL A 99 17.60 6.18 2.08
CA VAL A 99 16.21 6.64 2.08
C VAL A 99 16.07 7.84 3.01
N ARG A 100 15.51 8.93 2.52
CA ARG A 100 15.17 10.12 3.32
C ARG A 100 13.69 10.08 3.64
N LEU A 101 13.36 10.26 4.91
CA LEU A 101 11.99 10.32 5.40
C LEU A 101 11.56 11.79 5.52
N ARG A 102 10.38 12.13 5.01
CA ARG A 102 9.77 13.47 5.16
C ARG A 102 8.32 13.36 5.57
N ALA A 103 7.82 14.39 6.25
CA ALA A 103 6.42 14.55 6.57
C ALA A 103 5.92 15.89 6.01
N PHE A 104 4.74 15.88 5.42
CA PHE A 104 4.06 17.04 4.86
C PHE A 104 2.71 17.22 5.52
N GLU A 105 2.27 18.47 5.69
CA GLU A 105 0.91 18.78 6.17
C GLU A 105 -0.16 18.42 5.13
N GLY A 106 0.24 18.26 3.87
CA GLY A 106 -0.68 18.06 2.76
C GLY A 106 0.04 17.56 1.51
N VAL A 107 -0.75 17.17 0.52
CA VAL A 107 -0.23 16.80 -0.80
C VAL A 107 0.22 18.05 -1.55
N GLU A 108 -0.37 19.19 -1.24
CA GLU A 108 0.04 20.50 -1.70
C GLU A 108 1.50 20.79 -1.32
N GLY A 109 1.94 20.41 -0.11
CA GLY A 109 3.33 20.54 0.32
C GLY A 109 4.30 19.66 -0.48
N LEU A 110 3.86 18.46 -0.87
CA LEU A 110 4.61 17.58 -1.76
C LEU A 110 4.73 18.18 -3.18
N PHE A 111 3.62 18.71 -3.71
CA PHE A 111 3.57 19.35 -5.03
C PHE A 111 4.20 20.75 -5.05
N ALA A 112 4.49 21.36 -3.91
CA ALA A 112 5.25 22.61 -3.82
C ALA A 112 6.77 22.40 -3.87
N LEU A 113 7.27 21.15 -3.81
CA LEU A 113 8.71 20.88 -3.87
C LEU A 113 9.28 21.21 -5.25
N ASP A 114 10.29 22.07 -5.32
CA ASP A 114 10.99 22.39 -6.56
C ASP A 114 12.42 21.83 -6.57
N GLY A 115 12.99 21.67 -7.78
CA GLY A 115 14.42 21.42 -7.98
C GLY A 115 14.94 20.07 -7.47
N GLU A 116 15.78 20.13 -6.42
CA GLU A 116 16.81 19.17 -5.98
C GLU A 116 16.29 17.92 -5.25
N TYR A 117 14.98 17.82 -5.06
CA TYR A 117 14.36 16.67 -4.43
C TYR A 117 13.93 15.69 -5.49
N ASP A 118 14.34 14.44 -5.33
CA ASP A 118 13.91 13.38 -6.23
C ASP A 118 12.39 13.15 -6.15
N LEU A 119 11.77 13.50 -5.01
CA LEU A 119 10.31 13.61 -4.85
C LEU A 119 9.66 14.61 -5.81
N ALA A 120 10.34 15.66 -6.26
CA ALA A 120 9.76 16.65 -7.17
C ALA A 120 9.37 16.03 -8.53
N ARG A 121 9.95 14.88 -8.90
CA ARG A 121 9.57 14.13 -10.11
C ARG A 121 8.12 13.63 -10.06
N LEU A 122 7.55 13.47 -8.87
CA LEU A 122 6.19 12.98 -8.67
C LEU A 122 5.14 13.85 -9.38
N LYS A 123 5.41 15.16 -9.56
CA LYS A 123 4.55 16.06 -10.34
C LYS A 123 4.43 15.69 -11.83
N LYS A 124 5.36 14.89 -12.34
CA LYS A 124 5.43 14.45 -13.74
C LYS A 124 5.08 12.98 -13.91
N VAL A 125 4.97 12.22 -12.82
CA VAL A 125 4.59 10.81 -12.85
C VAL A 125 3.19 10.67 -13.44
N ARG A 126 3.01 9.68 -14.32
CA ARG A 126 1.71 9.31 -14.89
C ARG A 126 1.36 7.91 -14.43
N LEU A 127 0.32 7.82 -13.59
CA LEU A 127 -0.14 6.59 -12.97
C LEU A 127 -1.06 5.83 -13.91
N ARG A 128 -0.95 4.50 -13.88
CA ARG A 128 -1.85 3.62 -14.62
C ARG A 128 -3.00 3.14 -13.72
N PRO A 129 -4.26 3.24 -14.15
CA PRO A 129 -5.40 2.88 -13.31
C PRO A 129 -5.62 1.37 -13.18
N GLU A 130 -5.02 0.53 -14.03
CA GLU A 130 -5.23 -0.91 -14.06
C GLU A 130 -4.37 -1.66 -13.04
N LEU A 131 -4.99 -2.26 -12.03
CA LEU A 131 -4.33 -3.17 -11.11
C LEU A 131 -4.12 -4.55 -11.74
N MET A 132 -2.91 -5.08 -11.60
CA MET A 132 -2.56 -6.44 -11.94
C MET A 132 -2.86 -7.40 -10.79
N ARG A 133 -3.12 -8.66 -11.15
CA ARG A 133 -3.25 -9.76 -10.18
C ARG A 133 -1.89 -10.38 -9.92
N GLY A 134 -1.67 -10.81 -8.69
CA GLY A 134 -0.44 -11.50 -8.27
C GLY A 134 0.39 -10.66 -7.30
N ASP A 135 1.46 -11.28 -6.81
CA ASP A 135 2.43 -10.62 -5.95
C ASP A 135 3.54 -10.02 -6.79
N ALA A 136 3.85 -8.75 -6.55
CA ALA A 136 5.09 -8.13 -7.03
C ALA A 136 5.92 -7.61 -5.85
N PRO A 137 7.25 -7.58 -5.98
CA PRO A 137 8.10 -6.97 -4.98
C PRO A 137 7.83 -5.46 -4.90
N PRO A 138 8.11 -4.82 -3.76
CA PRO A 138 8.19 -3.36 -3.73
C PRO A 138 9.28 -2.89 -4.73
N PRO A 139 9.13 -1.70 -5.33
CA PRO A 139 10.17 -1.11 -6.15
C PRO A 139 11.43 -0.92 -5.30
N THR A 140 12.57 -1.26 -5.88
CA THR A 140 13.88 -1.06 -5.29
C THR A 140 14.80 -0.45 -6.34
N CYS A 141 15.81 0.28 -5.91
CA CYS A 141 16.78 0.87 -6.83
C CYS A 141 17.49 -0.17 -7.71
N GLU A 142 17.69 -1.39 -7.19
CA GLU A 142 18.25 -2.56 -7.90
C GLU A 142 17.17 -3.52 -8.44
N GLY A 143 15.91 -3.08 -8.52
CA GLY A 143 14.79 -3.93 -8.92
C GLY A 143 14.93 -4.48 -10.34
N ASP A 144 14.33 -5.64 -10.61
CA ASP A 144 14.30 -6.23 -11.94
C ASP A 144 13.46 -5.36 -12.89
N PRO A 145 14.06 -4.71 -13.91
CA PRO A 145 13.35 -3.82 -14.81
C PRO A 145 12.37 -4.54 -15.74
N SER A 146 12.39 -5.88 -15.78
CA SER A 146 11.45 -6.69 -16.54
C SER A 146 10.08 -6.81 -15.86
N VAL A 147 10.02 -6.61 -14.53
CA VAL A 147 8.77 -6.64 -13.78
C VAL A 147 8.06 -5.31 -13.93
N LYS A 148 6.92 -5.33 -14.63
CA LYS A 148 6.13 -4.14 -14.94
C LYS A 148 4.70 -4.33 -14.48
N GLY A 149 4.09 -3.23 -14.05
CA GLY A 149 2.68 -3.22 -13.70
C GLY A 149 2.36 -2.41 -12.46
N VAL A 150 1.08 -2.41 -12.10
CA VAL A 150 0.58 -1.80 -10.89
C VAL A 150 0.01 -2.88 -9.99
N PHE A 151 0.52 -2.98 -8.77
CA PHE A 151 0.22 -4.09 -7.87
C PHE A 151 -0.32 -3.60 -6.55
N LEU A 152 -1.42 -4.20 -6.10
CA LEU A 152 -1.90 -4.08 -4.74
C LEU A 152 -0.99 -4.92 -3.83
N VAL A 153 -0.42 -4.31 -2.79
CA VAL A 153 0.48 -4.99 -1.87
C VAL A 153 0.03 -4.83 -0.41
N PRO A 154 0.42 -5.78 0.48
CA PRO A 154 0.20 -5.61 1.91
C PRO A 154 0.92 -4.37 2.45
N VAL A 155 0.29 -3.65 3.38
CA VAL A 155 0.82 -2.44 4.04
C VAL A 155 2.25 -2.64 4.57
N ARG A 156 2.56 -3.81 5.13
CA ARG A 156 3.89 -4.12 5.67
C ARG A 156 5.04 -4.03 4.65
N ARG A 157 4.73 -4.04 3.34
CA ARG A 157 5.72 -3.84 2.28
C ARG A 157 6.02 -2.37 2.00
N PHE A 158 5.18 -1.47 2.52
CA PHE A 158 5.45 -0.04 2.51
C PHE A 158 6.31 0.28 3.73
N GLU A 159 7.61 0.43 3.52
CA GLU A 159 8.60 0.44 4.59
C GLU A 159 8.67 1.80 5.31
N LEU A 160 7.56 2.25 5.92
CA LEU A 160 7.46 3.53 6.64
C LEU A 160 8.50 3.69 7.76
N ASP A 161 8.97 2.58 8.33
CA ASP A 161 9.94 2.58 9.42
C ASP A 161 11.40 2.73 8.95
N LEU A 162 11.64 3.00 7.66
CA LEU A 162 12.98 2.99 7.10
C LEU A 162 13.88 4.03 7.76
N ARG A 163 14.64 3.51 8.71
CA ARG A 163 15.93 3.96 9.21
C ARG A 163 15.93 5.33 9.88
N PHE A 164 14.99 5.54 10.81
CA PHE A 164 15.20 6.50 11.91
C PHE A 164 16.59 6.35 12.57
N GLY A 165 17.11 5.13 12.63
CA GLY A 165 18.49 4.87 13.08
C GLY A 165 19.56 5.51 12.19
N ALA A 166 19.38 5.52 10.86
CA ALA A 166 20.29 6.19 9.94
C ALA A 166 20.14 7.72 10.02
N LEU A 167 18.92 8.24 10.19
CA LEU A 167 18.71 9.68 10.43
C LEU A 167 19.52 10.16 11.62
N ARG A 168 19.53 9.38 12.71
CA ARG A 168 20.33 9.66 13.90
C ARG A 168 21.83 9.43 13.68
N GLN A 169 22.23 8.29 13.13
CA GLN A 169 23.63 7.90 12.96
C GLN A 169 24.40 8.85 12.03
N TYR A 170 23.75 9.34 10.98
CA TYR A 170 24.33 10.27 10.01
C TYR A 170 23.93 11.72 10.28
N GLU A 171 23.33 12.02 11.44
CA GLU A 171 22.93 13.37 11.88
C GLU A 171 22.10 14.13 10.83
N LEU A 172 21.22 13.41 10.12
CA LEU A 172 20.37 13.96 9.05
C LEU A 172 19.11 14.64 9.58
N ALA A 173 18.79 14.47 10.87
CA ALA A 173 17.65 15.08 11.56
C ALA A 173 17.95 15.20 13.06
N SER A 174 17.37 16.21 13.74
CA SER A 174 17.48 16.34 15.20
C SER A 174 16.64 15.28 15.93
N GLU A 175 16.90 15.06 17.23
CA GLU A 175 16.08 14.14 18.03
C GLU A 175 14.61 14.61 18.13
N GLU A 176 14.35 15.92 18.19
CA GLU A 176 12.99 16.45 18.14
C GLU A 176 12.31 16.17 16.79
N GLU A 177 13.05 16.34 15.69
CA GLU A 177 12.53 16.04 14.35
C GLU A 177 12.26 14.54 14.18
N ILE A 178 13.16 13.68 14.66
CA ILE A 178 12.97 12.22 14.66
C ILE A 178 11.73 11.83 15.47
N ALA A 179 11.52 12.44 16.65
CA ALA A 179 10.34 12.19 17.48
C ALA A 179 9.05 12.64 16.77
N ARG A 180 9.07 13.81 16.12
CA ARG A 180 7.95 14.33 15.31
C ARG A 180 7.62 13.37 14.16
N LEU A 181 8.63 12.99 13.36
CA LEU A 181 8.47 12.08 12.22
C LEU A 181 7.93 10.71 12.65
N ARG A 182 8.37 10.20 13.82
CA ARG A 182 7.86 8.95 14.38
C ARG A 182 6.38 9.03 14.71
N GLY A 183 5.93 10.12 15.37
CA GLY A 183 4.51 10.31 15.66
C GLY A 183 3.64 10.32 14.40
N VAL A 184 4.14 10.95 13.33
CA VAL A 184 3.47 10.97 12.03
C VAL A 184 3.42 9.58 11.39
N VAL A 185 4.54 8.85 11.38
CA VAL A 185 4.61 7.46 10.85
C VAL A 185 3.68 6.52 11.61
N ASP A 186 3.64 6.61 12.94
CA ASP A 186 2.79 5.78 13.78
C ASP A 186 1.30 6.05 13.50
N ALA A 187 0.92 7.31 13.33
CA ALA A 187 -0.43 7.70 12.95
C ALA A 187 -0.84 7.17 11.57
N ALA A 188 0.04 7.32 10.57
CA ALA A 188 -0.17 6.78 9.23
C ALA A 188 -0.34 5.24 9.26
N ARG A 189 0.50 4.54 10.03
CA ARG A 189 0.40 3.08 10.19
C ARG A 189 -0.92 2.61 10.79
N ALA A 190 -1.40 3.32 11.81
CA ALA A 190 -2.64 2.97 12.49
C ALA A 190 -3.86 3.05 11.55
N LYS A 191 -3.78 3.85 10.48
CA LYS A 191 -4.87 4.08 9.51
C LYS A 191 -4.69 3.34 8.19
N ALA A 192 -3.49 2.81 7.94
CA ALA A 192 -3.14 2.17 6.69
C ALA A 192 -3.89 0.83 6.51
N HIS A 193 -4.49 0.66 5.34
CA HIS A 193 -5.24 -0.54 4.99
C HIS A 193 -4.61 -1.32 3.84
N TYR A 194 -4.10 -0.63 2.83
CA TYR A 194 -3.42 -1.24 1.69
C TYR A 194 -2.45 -0.26 1.04
N ALA A 195 -1.51 -0.79 0.26
CA ALA A 195 -0.62 0.01 -0.57
C ALA A 195 -0.70 -0.44 -2.03
N VAL A 196 -0.37 0.46 -2.93
CA VAL A 196 -0.27 0.19 -4.37
C VAL A 196 1.11 0.61 -4.85
N TYR A 197 1.79 -0.26 -5.59
CA TYR A 197 3.05 0.06 -6.25
C TYR A 197 2.88 0.06 -7.77
N ASP A 198 3.27 1.15 -8.43
CA ASP A 198 3.45 1.22 -9.88
C ASP A 198 4.95 1.02 -10.17
N LEU A 199 5.31 -0.17 -10.62
CA LEU A 199 6.70 -0.57 -10.85
C LEU A 199 7.30 0.03 -12.13
N GLU A 200 6.49 0.52 -13.06
CA GLU A 200 7.03 1.27 -14.21
C GLU A 200 7.42 2.70 -13.81
N GLN A 201 6.66 3.28 -12.88
CA GLN A 201 6.91 4.63 -12.37
C GLN A 201 7.83 4.62 -11.14
N ASN A 202 8.20 3.44 -10.63
CA ASN A 202 8.98 3.24 -9.41
C ASN A 202 8.43 4.04 -8.21
N VAL A 203 7.11 3.98 -8.03
CA VAL A 203 6.42 4.73 -6.97
C VAL A 203 5.40 3.87 -6.25
N GLY A 204 5.28 4.07 -4.94
CA GLY A 204 4.28 3.50 -4.07
C GLY A 204 3.36 4.53 -3.46
N PHE A 205 2.14 4.12 -3.20
CA PHE A 205 1.14 4.91 -2.49
C PHE A 205 0.50 4.09 -1.38
N LEU A 206 0.45 4.66 -0.19
CA LEU A 206 -0.16 4.05 0.99
C LEU A 206 -1.52 4.69 1.25
N PHE A 207 -2.55 3.86 1.39
CA PHE A 207 -3.92 4.32 1.57
C PHE A 207 -4.53 3.84 2.88
N GLY A 208 -5.35 4.72 3.44
CA GLY A 208 -6.23 4.44 4.57
C GLY A 208 -7.65 4.91 4.33
N PHE A 209 -8.44 4.93 5.39
CA PHE A 209 -9.80 5.47 5.37
C PHE A 209 -10.05 6.39 6.56
N GLU A 210 -10.68 7.53 6.31
CA GLU A 210 -11.26 8.38 7.33
C GLU A 210 -12.79 8.33 7.19
N GLY A 211 -13.44 7.57 8.07
CA GLY A 211 -14.82 7.14 7.86
C GLY A 211 -14.93 6.25 6.62
N GLU A 212 -15.57 6.76 5.56
CA GLU A 212 -15.74 6.08 4.27
C GLU A 212 -14.88 6.67 3.14
N LYS A 213 -14.17 7.77 3.43
CA LYS A 213 -13.36 8.47 2.43
C LYS A 213 -11.95 7.88 2.42
N PRO A 214 -11.44 7.45 1.26
CA PRO A 214 -10.05 7.01 1.16
C PRO A 214 -9.12 8.22 1.33
N VAL A 215 -8.05 8.06 2.09
CA VAL A 215 -7.03 9.10 2.33
C VAL A 215 -5.64 8.60 1.92
N LEU A 216 -4.81 9.50 1.42
CA LEU A 216 -3.40 9.22 1.11
C LEU A 216 -2.58 9.41 2.39
N LEU A 217 -1.86 8.36 2.80
CA LEU A 217 -1.08 8.37 4.04
C LEU A 217 0.42 8.39 3.79
N GLY A 218 0.85 7.92 2.63
CA GLY A 218 2.26 7.96 2.28
C GLY A 218 2.56 7.77 0.80
N VAL A 219 3.73 8.26 0.39
CA VAL A 219 4.31 8.06 -0.94
C VAL A 219 5.73 7.52 -0.80
N ASP A 220 6.08 6.55 -1.63
CA ASP A 220 7.41 5.95 -1.67
C ASP A 220 7.96 6.12 -3.09
N ALA A 221 8.93 7.00 -3.27
CA ALA A 221 9.50 7.32 -4.58
C ALA A 221 10.89 6.72 -4.69
N VAL A 222 11.02 5.68 -5.51
CA VAL A 222 12.28 4.96 -5.72
C VAL A 222 12.97 5.38 -7.02
N ILE A 223 14.24 5.74 -6.94
CA ILE A 223 15.07 6.01 -8.11
C ILE A 223 15.82 4.73 -8.45
N PRO A 224 15.68 4.21 -9.68
CA PRO A 224 16.53 3.12 -10.15
C PRO A 224 18.01 3.50 -10.10
N CYS A 225 18.89 2.60 -9.68
CA CYS A 225 20.35 2.83 -9.62
C CYS A 225 20.96 3.20 -10.99
N SER A 226 20.26 2.92 -12.09
CA SER A 226 20.70 3.18 -13.46
C SER A 226 20.03 4.41 -14.10
N ALA A 227 19.31 5.23 -13.32
CA ALA A 227 18.60 6.42 -13.80
C ALA A 227 19.52 7.63 -13.99
#